data_AF-A0A2E7QWM2-F1
#
_entry.id   AF-A0A2E7QWM2-F1
#
_cell.length_a   1.000
_cell.length_b   1.000
_cell.length_c   1.000
_cell.angle_alpha   90.00
_cell.angle_beta   90.00
_cell.angle_gamma   90.00
#
_symmetry.space_group_name_H-M   'P 1'
#
loop_
_entity.id
_entity.type
_entity.pdbx_description
1 polymer ?
#
loop_
_entity_poly.entity_id
_entity_poly.type
_entity_poly.pdbx_seq_one_letter_code
_entity_poly.pdbx_strand_id
1 'polypeptide(L)'
;MSETEDIRGGVHKSTQHDSAIKHVVGDAVFIDDMPNLPETQEVALLLSPHAHANILSIDTSKAEACTGVAAVITANDIPGVNDIAPVFSDEPVLAGALVEYAGQPIAAIAADNYDNAFAAIGTIKVIYEELPAVLSIQEAWDKGQFTYEPPKIESGDAEKAIKDADFVVNGEISCGGQDHFYLESQIALAIPGEGPDILIYSSTQHPTEVQHGVSRVLGINQNDVTVEVRRMGGAFGGKESQSTIVGAIASLLAYKCRKPVKLRLRRDEDMTATGKRHDFLFKYKVGFNSTGKIEGAIIDMAARSGNVADLSAGVIGRALCHGDNAYFIPHTLFRGWPCKTNTVSNTAFRGFGSPQGMLAIETIIEHLAVELKMPVEKIRSVNWYGTDDKNVTPYGQTVSDNIMPEIVDRLASEVDLPSRRKAIDKYNASHETLKKGIAMMPVKFGISFNAPALNQAGALVHVYTDGSVH
;
A
#
# COMPACT_ATOMS: atom_id res chain seq x y z
N MET A 1 -14.60 -48.93 26.27
CA MET A 1 -13.99 -47.61 26.54
C MET A 1 -13.03 -47.37 25.40
N SER A 2 -13.50 -46.70 24.34
CA SER A 2 -12.66 -46.40 23.17
C SER A 2 -11.66 -45.33 23.59
N GLU A 3 -10.38 -45.60 23.37
CA GLU A 3 -9.30 -44.65 23.52
C GLU A 3 -9.65 -43.39 22.71
N THR A 4 -9.76 -42.26 23.39
CA THR A 4 -9.76 -40.95 22.76
C THR A 4 -8.37 -40.76 22.16
N GLU A 5 -8.21 -41.08 20.87
CA GLU A 5 -7.07 -40.60 20.10
C GLU A 5 -7.08 -39.07 20.19
N ASP A 6 -6.05 -38.49 20.83
CA ASP A 6 -5.84 -37.05 20.82
C ASP A 6 -5.79 -36.57 19.36
N ILE A 7 -6.68 -35.65 18.99
CA ILE A 7 -6.69 -35.04 17.66
C ILE A 7 -5.36 -34.31 17.45
N ARG A 8 -4.43 -34.94 16.72
CA ARG A 8 -3.14 -34.34 16.35
C ARG A 8 -3.32 -33.49 15.10
N GLY A 9 -3.55 -32.20 15.29
CA GLY A 9 -3.65 -31.22 14.19
C GLY A 9 -2.35 -31.00 13.40
N GLY A 10 -2.43 -30.09 12.42
CA GLY A 10 -1.31 -29.68 11.56
C GLY A 10 -0.44 -28.53 12.09
N VAL A 11 -0.75 -27.98 13.27
CA VAL A 11 -0.04 -26.82 13.83
C VAL A 11 1.45 -27.13 14.02
N HIS A 12 2.32 -26.20 13.62
CA HIS A 12 3.80 -26.32 13.63
C HIS A 12 4.39 -27.39 12.68
N LYS A 13 3.62 -27.92 11.73
CA LYS A 13 4.16 -28.79 10.66
C LYS A 13 4.38 -28.00 9.38
N SER A 14 5.40 -28.40 8.61
CA SER A 14 5.58 -27.90 7.24
C SER A 14 4.56 -28.59 6.33
N THR A 15 3.37 -27.99 6.23
CA THR A 15 2.30 -28.46 5.35
C THR A 15 2.38 -27.76 4.00
N GLN A 16 2.11 -28.48 2.93
CA GLN A 16 1.99 -27.88 1.60
C GLN A 16 0.78 -26.94 1.56
N HIS A 17 0.87 -25.85 0.80
CA HIS A 17 -0.28 -24.98 0.55
C HIS A 17 -1.42 -25.74 -0.14
N ASP A 18 -2.65 -25.63 0.36
CA ASP A 18 -3.81 -26.44 -0.07
C ASP A 18 -4.11 -26.39 -1.58
N SER A 19 -3.85 -25.24 -2.22
CA SER A 19 -4.02 -25.07 -3.67
C SER A 19 -2.74 -25.26 -4.50
N ALA A 20 -1.62 -25.70 -3.91
CA ALA A 20 -0.32 -25.77 -4.60
C ALA A 20 -0.37 -26.62 -5.88
N ILE A 21 -0.93 -27.84 -5.80
CA ILE A 21 -1.05 -28.71 -6.98
C ILE A 21 -1.91 -28.04 -8.05
N LYS A 22 -3.03 -27.42 -7.66
CA LYS A 22 -3.93 -26.69 -8.58
C LYS A 22 -3.20 -25.54 -9.29
N HIS A 23 -2.31 -24.83 -8.61
CA HIS A 23 -1.49 -23.79 -9.25
C HIS A 23 -0.54 -24.38 -10.31
N VAL A 24 0.08 -25.53 -10.02
CA VAL A 24 1.07 -26.15 -10.92
C VAL A 24 0.41 -26.73 -12.18
N VAL A 25 -0.77 -27.33 -12.04
CA VAL A 25 -1.46 -27.98 -13.17
C VAL A 25 -2.41 -27.05 -13.92
N GLY A 26 -2.67 -25.84 -13.41
CA GLY A 26 -3.58 -24.86 -14.03
C GLY A 26 -5.06 -25.00 -13.63
N ASP A 27 -5.37 -25.79 -12.61
CA ASP A 27 -6.76 -26.02 -12.13
C ASP A 27 -7.24 -24.95 -11.13
N ALA A 28 -6.37 -24.04 -10.72
CA ALA A 28 -6.73 -22.96 -9.81
C ALA A 28 -7.37 -21.80 -10.58
N VAL A 29 -8.69 -21.75 -10.57
CA VAL A 29 -9.48 -20.71 -11.24
C VAL A 29 -9.27 -19.33 -10.60
N PHE A 30 -8.73 -18.37 -11.34
CA PHE A 30 -8.78 -16.93 -11.06
C PHE A 30 -9.99 -16.30 -11.76
N ILE A 31 -10.25 -15.01 -11.53
CA ILE A 31 -11.49 -14.38 -12.02
C ILE A 31 -11.57 -14.41 -13.54
N ASP A 32 -10.46 -14.16 -14.24
CA ASP A 32 -10.46 -14.16 -15.70
C ASP A 32 -10.52 -15.57 -16.32
N ASP A 33 -10.24 -16.61 -15.53
CA ASP A 33 -10.38 -18.01 -15.93
C ASP A 33 -11.84 -18.50 -15.81
N MET A 34 -12.70 -17.74 -15.13
CA MET A 34 -14.11 -18.08 -15.00
C MET A 34 -14.78 -18.02 -16.39
N PRO A 35 -15.60 -19.02 -16.75
CA PRO A 35 -16.37 -18.96 -17.99
C PRO A 35 -17.25 -17.71 -18.02
N ASN A 36 -17.19 -16.97 -19.13
CA ASN A 36 -18.08 -15.83 -19.34
C ASN A 36 -19.55 -16.31 -19.36
N LEU A 37 -20.41 -15.60 -18.64
CA LEU A 37 -21.86 -15.77 -18.76
C LEU A 37 -22.34 -15.28 -20.14
N PRO A 38 -23.52 -15.73 -20.62
CA PRO A 38 -24.13 -15.19 -21.82
C PRO A 38 -24.21 -13.66 -21.75
N GLU A 39 -23.87 -13.01 -22.87
CA GLU A 39 -23.87 -11.54 -23.00
C GLU A 39 -22.93 -10.79 -22.03
N THR A 40 -21.92 -11.46 -21.46
CA THR A 40 -20.87 -10.77 -20.70
C THR A 40 -20.22 -9.69 -21.58
N GLN A 41 -20.14 -8.47 -21.05
CA GLN A 41 -19.46 -7.35 -21.67
C GLN A 41 -18.03 -7.25 -21.14
N GLU A 42 -17.11 -6.76 -21.96
CA GLU A 42 -15.73 -6.44 -21.60
C GLU A 42 -15.52 -4.93 -21.66
N VAL A 43 -14.60 -4.43 -20.83
CA VAL A 43 -14.48 -2.99 -20.55
C VAL A 43 -13.15 -2.42 -21.02
N ALA A 44 -13.21 -1.23 -21.62
CA ALA A 44 -12.05 -0.35 -21.85
C ALA A 44 -12.22 0.97 -21.08
N LEU A 45 -11.11 1.50 -20.56
CA LEU A 45 -11.08 2.76 -19.82
C LEU A 45 -10.47 3.88 -20.66
N LEU A 46 -11.06 5.07 -20.55
CA LEU A 46 -10.40 6.31 -20.95
C LEU A 46 -9.69 6.88 -19.72
N LEU A 47 -8.36 6.84 -19.74
CA LEU A 47 -7.53 7.40 -18.68
C LEU A 47 -7.04 8.80 -19.08
N SER A 48 -6.91 9.68 -18.09
CA SER A 48 -6.37 11.03 -18.31
C SER A 48 -4.93 11.00 -18.81
N PRO A 49 -4.59 11.78 -19.85
CA PRO A 49 -3.19 12.00 -20.23
C PRO A 49 -2.52 13.13 -19.43
N HIS A 50 -3.28 13.90 -18.63
CA HIS A 50 -2.78 15.08 -17.93
C HIS A 50 -2.66 14.83 -16.42
N ALA A 51 -1.62 15.41 -15.79
CA ALA A 51 -1.46 15.36 -14.34
C ALA A 51 -2.44 16.28 -13.60
N HIS A 52 -2.82 17.41 -14.19
CA HIS A 52 -3.76 18.34 -13.58
C HIS A 52 -4.47 19.14 -14.68
N ALA A 53 -5.79 19.02 -14.80
CA ALA A 53 -6.54 19.71 -15.83
C ALA A 53 -8.03 19.81 -15.48
N ASN A 54 -8.68 20.91 -15.85
CA ASN A 54 -10.14 20.96 -15.90
C ASN A 54 -10.63 20.17 -17.12
N ILE A 55 -11.70 19.39 -16.94
CA ILE A 55 -12.45 18.80 -18.05
C ILE A 55 -13.54 19.79 -18.46
N LEU A 56 -13.39 20.42 -19.63
CA LEU A 56 -14.35 21.38 -20.15
C LEU A 56 -15.56 20.69 -20.79
N SER A 57 -15.33 19.57 -21.48
CA SER A 57 -16.39 18.74 -22.05
C SER A 57 -15.92 17.33 -22.39
N ILE A 58 -16.86 16.39 -22.38
CA ILE A 58 -16.70 15.00 -22.83
C ILE A 58 -17.80 14.72 -23.86
N ASP A 59 -17.42 14.28 -25.05
CA ASP A 59 -18.34 13.82 -26.11
C ASP A 59 -18.21 12.31 -26.29
N THR A 60 -19.23 11.58 -25.84
CA THR A 60 -19.36 10.11 -25.93
C THR A 60 -20.17 9.64 -27.14
N SER A 61 -20.76 10.56 -27.91
CA SER A 61 -21.79 10.21 -28.92
C SER A 61 -21.29 9.24 -29.99
N LYS A 62 -20.02 9.36 -30.40
CA LYS A 62 -19.41 8.44 -31.36
C LYS A 62 -19.17 7.05 -30.79
N ALA A 63 -18.74 6.99 -29.53
CA ALA A 63 -18.48 5.72 -28.84
C ALA A 63 -19.79 4.95 -28.63
N GLU A 64 -20.87 5.63 -28.26
CA GLU A 64 -22.20 5.04 -28.10
C GLU A 64 -22.75 4.44 -29.40
N ALA A 65 -22.35 4.98 -30.56
CA ALA A 65 -22.76 4.50 -31.87
C ALA A 65 -21.87 3.37 -32.42
N CYS A 66 -20.78 3.01 -31.75
CA CYS A 66 -19.88 1.95 -32.19
C CYS A 66 -20.54 0.56 -32.07
N THR A 67 -20.18 -0.34 -32.99
CA THR A 67 -20.66 -1.72 -32.97
C THR A 67 -20.28 -2.43 -31.67
N GLY A 68 -21.23 -3.18 -31.11
CA GLY A 68 -21.01 -3.99 -29.91
C GLY A 68 -21.05 -3.23 -28.59
N VAL A 69 -21.07 -1.88 -28.61
CA VAL A 69 -21.14 -1.07 -27.39
C VAL A 69 -22.51 -1.18 -26.74
N ALA A 70 -22.54 -1.60 -25.48
CA ALA A 70 -23.76 -1.72 -24.68
C ALA A 70 -23.96 -0.53 -23.74
N ALA A 71 -22.86 0.06 -23.24
CA ALA A 71 -22.92 1.25 -22.39
C ALA A 71 -21.62 2.04 -22.42
N VAL A 72 -21.76 3.36 -22.30
CA VAL A 72 -20.66 4.29 -22.00
C VAL A 72 -21.03 5.01 -20.71
N ILE A 73 -20.07 5.18 -19.79
CA ILE A 73 -20.27 5.95 -18.55
C ILE A 73 -19.20 7.01 -18.37
N THR A 74 -19.61 8.14 -17.80
CA THR A 74 -18.80 9.22 -17.26
C THR A 74 -19.21 9.47 -15.81
N ALA A 75 -18.56 10.42 -15.12
CA ALA A 75 -18.98 10.81 -13.77
C ALA A 75 -20.47 11.26 -13.69
N ASN A 76 -21.05 11.77 -14.78
CA ASN A 76 -22.45 12.21 -14.82
C ASN A 76 -23.46 11.03 -14.82
N ASP A 77 -22.99 9.82 -15.11
CA ASP A 77 -23.83 8.62 -15.13
C ASP A 77 -23.89 7.91 -13.78
N ILE A 78 -23.20 8.42 -12.75
CA ILE A 78 -23.17 7.84 -11.41
C ILE A 78 -24.48 8.19 -10.69
N PRO A 79 -25.35 7.21 -10.36
CA PRO A 79 -26.64 7.47 -9.74
C PRO A 79 -26.54 7.81 -8.24
N GLY A 80 -25.48 7.35 -7.57
CA GLY A 80 -25.20 7.63 -6.17
C GLY A 80 -24.19 8.77 -5.99
N VAL A 81 -23.22 8.56 -5.10
CA VAL A 81 -22.16 9.53 -4.81
C VAL A 81 -20.85 9.04 -5.43
N ASN A 82 -20.19 9.89 -6.22
CA ASN A 82 -18.90 9.60 -6.83
C ASN A 82 -17.75 9.73 -5.80
N ASP A 83 -17.75 8.85 -4.80
CA ASP A 83 -16.73 8.78 -3.74
C ASP A 83 -16.52 7.33 -3.30
N ILE A 84 -15.30 6.84 -3.41
CA ILE A 84 -14.88 5.49 -3.01
C ILE A 84 -13.77 5.51 -1.96
N ALA A 85 -13.56 6.65 -1.28
CA ALA A 85 -12.50 6.77 -0.29
C ALA A 85 -12.71 5.76 0.86
N PRO A 86 -11.65 5.03 1.29
CA PRO A 86 -11.76 4.01 2.33
C PRO A 86 -11.79 4.60 3.76
N VAL A 87 -11.18 5.76 3.96
CA VAL A 87 -11.02 6.38 5.29
C VAL A 87 -11.50 7.83 5.29
N PHE A 88 -11.20 8.56 4.22
CA PHE A 88 -11.51 9.99 4.07
C PHE A 88 -12.69 10.18 3.11
N SER A 89 -12.63 11.23 2.31
CA SER A 89 -13.61 11.58 1.28
C SER A 89 -12.88 11.99 0.00
N ASP A 90 -13.67 12.32 -1.02
CA ASP A 90 -13.24 13.00 -2.24
C ASP A 90 -12.32 12.14 -3.12
N GLU A 91 -12.45 10.81 -3.07
CA GLU A 91 -11.79 9.89 -4.00
C GLU A 91 -12.80 9.43 -5.08
N PRO A 92 -12.86 10.09 -6.24
CA PRO A 92 -13.84 9.74 -7.26
C PRO A 92 -13.47 8.45 -8.00
N VAL A 93 -14.47 7.64 -8.36
CA VAL A 93 -14.29 6.48 -9.23
C VAL A 93 -13.99 6.88 -10.68
N LEU A 94 -14.64 7.96 -11.15
CA LEU A 94 -14.40 8.58 -12.46
C LEU A 94 -14.20 10.09 -12.25
N ALA A 95 -13.21 10.69 -12.91
CA ALA A 95 -12.95 12.11 -12.85
C ALA A 95 -14.21 12.91 -13.26
N GLY A 96 -14.60 13.85 -12.40
CA GLY A 96 -15.70 14.78 -12.64
C GLY A 96 -15.22 15.97 -13.48
N ALA A 97 -15.26 17.17 -12.89
CA ALA A 97 -14.80 18.39 -13.56
C ALA A 97 -13.27 18.57 -13.55
N LEU A 98 -12.55 17.84 -12.70
CA LEU A 98 -11.11 18.00 -12.48
C LEU A 98 -10.41 16.64 -12.58
N VAL A 99 -9.34 16.63 -13.34
CA VAL A 99 -8.32 15.58 -13.33
C VAL A 99 -7.20 16.00 -12.38
N GLU A 100 -6.78 15.10 -11.50
CA GLU A 100 -5.70 15.34 -10.55
C GLU A 100 -4.49 14.40 -10.71
N TYR A 101 -4.51 13.46 -11.66
CA TYR A 101 -3.32 12.71 -12.07
C TYR A 101 -3.43 12.11 -13.48
N ALA A 102 -2.27 11.89 -14.12
CA ALA A 102 -2.19 11.17 -15.38
C ALA A 102 -2.41 9.67 -15.10
N GLY A 103 -3.39 9.08 -15.78
CA GLY A 103 -3.90 7.74 -15.46
C GLY A 103 -5.27 7.73 -14.77
N GLN A 104 -5.82 8.89 -14.38
CA GLN A 104 -7.12 8.93 -13.71
C GLN A 104 -8.23 8.45 -14.65
N PRO A 105 -9.08 7.48 -14.25
CA PRO A 105 -10.24 7.08 -15.04
C PRO A 105 -11.19 8.26 -15.26
N ILE A 106 -11.57 8.53 -16.52
CA ILE A 106 -12.49 9.62 -16.93
C ILE A 106 -13.81 9.04 -17.42
N ALA A 107 -13.73 8.00 -18.24
CA ALA A 107 -14.88 7.32 -18.81
C ALA A 107 -14.59 5.82 -18.97
N ALA A 108 -15.64 5.02 -19.10
CA ALA A 108 -15.53 3.59 -19.36
C ALA A 108 -16.58 3.14 -20.38
N ILE A 109 -16.23 2.14 -21.19
CA ILE A 109 -17.11 1.54 -22.20
C ILE A 109 -17.25 0.05 -21.92
N ALA A 110 -18.48 -0.45 -21.89
CA ALA A 110 -18.78 -1.87 -21.96
C ALA A 110 -19.21 -2.24 -23.39
N ALA A 111 -18.58 -3.26 -23.96
CA ALA A 111 -18.95 -3.82 -25.26
C ALA A 111 -18.96 -5.36 -25.23
N ASP A 112 -19.54 -5.99 -26.24
CA ASP A 112 -19.65 -7.45 -26.37
C ASP A 112 -18.31 -8.21 -26.44
N ASN A 113 -17.21 -7.51 -26.68
CA ASN A 113 -15.83 -7.99 -26.54
C ASN A 113 -14.85 -6.81 -26.35
N TYR A 114 -13.65 -7.12 -25.86
CA TYR A 114 -12.63 -6.11 -25.58
C TYR A 114 -12.18 -5.32 -26.81
N ASP A 115 -12.05 -5.94 -27.99
CA ASP A 115 -11.59 -5.24 -29.19
C ASP A 115 -12.57 -4.13 -29.60
N ASN A 116 -13.87 -4.39 -29.50
CA ASN A 116 -14.91 -3.38 -29.73
C ASN A 116 -14.87 -2.27 -28.67
N ALA A 117 -14.72 -2.60 -27.39
CA ALA A 117 -14.59 -1.61 -26.33
C ALA A 117 -13.35 -0.71 -26.54
N PHE A 118 -12.21 -1.33 -26.89
CA PHE A 118 -10.94 -0.65 -27.11
C PHE A 118 -10.94 0.20 -28.38
N ALA A 119 -11.63 -0.22 -29.45
CA ALA A 119 -11.81 0.62 -30.63
C ALA A 119 -12.73 1.82 -30.33
N ALA A 120 -13.83 1.59 -29.59
CA ALA A 120 -14.79 2.63 -29.27
C ALA A 120 -14.22 3.71 -28.33
N ILE A 121 -13.37 3.33 -27.36
CA ILE A 121 -12.84 4.29 -26.36
C ILE A 121 -12.03 5.41 -27.01
N GLY A 122 -11.31 5.11 -28.10
CA GLY A 122 -10.54 6.08 -28.87
C GLY A 122 -11.38 7.09 -29.65
N THR A 123 -12.71 6.91 -29.70
CA THR A 123 -13.63 7.85 -30.36
C THR A 123 -14.20 8.92 -29.43
N ILE A 124 -14.06 8.74 -28.10
CA ILE A 124 -14.45 9.75 -27.10
C ILE A 124 -13.54 10.96 -27.26
N LYS A 125 -14.14 12.15 -27.30
CA LYS A 125 -13.39 13.42 -27.33
C LYS A 125 -13.52 14.13 -26.00
N VAL A 126 -12.39 14.48 -25.41
CA VAL A 126 -12.33 15.28 -24.19
C VAL A 126 -11.59 16.58 -24.47
N ILE A 127 -12.17 17.70 -24.04
CA ILE A 127 -11.53 19.01 -24.11
C ILE A 127 -11.02 19.36 -22.71
N TYR A 128 -9.72 19.62 -22.60
CA TYR A 128 -9.06 19.96 -21.35
C TYR A 128 -8.60 21.41 -21.33
N GLU A 129 -8.54 21.97 -20.13
CA GLU A 129 -7.71 23.12 -19.80
C GLU A 129 -6.64 22.66 -18.81
N GLU A 130 -5.38 22.59 -19.27
CA GLU A 130 -4.27 22.14 -18.42
C GLU A 130 -3.97 23.15 -17.30
N LEU A 131 -3.71 22.63 -16.11
CA LEU A 131 -3.41 23.39 -14.90
C LEU A 131 -1.99 23.11 -14.43
N PRO A 132 -1.34 24.04 -13.69
CA PRO A 132 -0.05 23.76 -13.07
C PRO A 132 -0.12 22.56 -12.12
N ALA A 133 0.72 21.56 -12.35
CA ALA A 133 0.76 20.34 -11.53
C ALA A 133 1.88 20.39 -10.48
N VAL A 134 1.59 19.92 -9.26
CA VAL A 134 2.58 19.72 -8.19
C VAL A 134 3.05 18.28 -8.22
N LEU A 135 4.28 18.03 -8.69
CA LEU A 135 4.75 16.67 -8.97
C LEU A 135 5.80 16.16 -8.00
N SER A 136 6.36 16.99 -7.11
CA SER A 136 7.39 16.56 -6.16
C SER A 136 6.92 16.69 -4.71
N ILE A 137 7.47 15.83 -3.83
CA ILE A 137 7.21 15.90 -2.39
C ILE A 137 7.68 17.25 -1.84
N GLN A 138 8.88 17.69 -2.23
CA GLN A 138 9.48 18.94 -1.76
C GLN A 138 8.59 20.15 -2.11
N GLU A 139 8.09 20.23 -3.36
CA GLU A 139 7.19 21.32 -3.78
C GLU A 139 5.87 21.33 -2.99
N ALA A 140 5.23 20.17 -2.82
CA ALA A 140 4.00 20.06 -2.04
C ALA A 140 4.23 20.44 -0.56
N TRP A 141 5.37 20.02 0.01
CA TRP A 141 5.74 20.35 1.38
C TRP A 141 5.99 21.85 1.57
N ASP A 142 6.73 22.49 0.66
CA ASP A 142 7.00 23.94 0.71
C ASP A 142 5.73 24.78 0.57
N LYS A 143 4.75 24.29 -0.21
CA LYS A 143 3.43 24.91 -0.37
C LYS A 143 2.49 24.66 0.82
N GLY A 144 2.84 23.77 1.76
CA GLY A 144 1.94 23.33 2.83
C GLY A 144 0.73 22.55 2.31
N GLN A 145 0.88 21.86 1.18
CA GLN A 145 -0.20 21.16 0.49
C GLN A 145 -0.26 19.69 0.96
N PHE A 146 -1.25 19.39 1.80
CA PHE A 146 -1.38 18.08 2.47
C PHE A 146 -2.75 17.45 2.22
N THR A 147 -2.81 16.12 2.15
CA THR A 147 -4.08 15.39 1.96
C THR A 147 -4.91 15.28 3.26
N TYR A 148 -4.27 15.42 4.41
CA TYR A 148 -4.90 15.47 5.73
C TYR A 148 -3.95 16.15 6.73
N GLU A 149 -4.40 16.38 7.97
CA GLU A 149 -3.61 17.05 9.01
C GLU A 149 -2.30 16.28 9.33
N PRO A 150 -1.11 16.91 9.23
CA PRO A 150 0.18 16.28 9.53
C PRO A 150 0.28 15.69 10.95
N PRO A 151 0.51 14.37 11.12
CA PRO A 151 0.66 13.75 12.44
C PRO A 151 2.07 13.91 13.01
N LYS A 152 2.20 13.82 14.35
CA LYS A 152 3.49 13.76 15.04
C LYS A 152 3.51 12.76 16.19
N ILE A 153 4.70 12.24 16.52
CA ILE A 153 5.00 11.51 17.75
C ILE A 153 6.09 12.28 18.48
N GLU A 154 5.89 12.53 19.77
CA GLU A 154 6.78 13.32 20.61
C GLU A 154 6.99 12.63 21.96
N SER A 155 8.25 12.55 22.39
CA SER A 155 8.65 12.02 23.68
C SER A 155 9.81 12.85 24.23
N GLY A 156 9.66 13.41 25.43
CA GLY A 156 10.67 14.29 26.03
C GLY A 156 10.89 15.61 25.26
N ASP A 157 12.11 16.17 25.34
CA ASP A 157 12.48 17.45 24.70
C ASP A 157 13.66 17.24 23.74
N ALA A 158 13.34 16.91 22.49
CA ALA A 158 14.33 16.58 21.46
C ALA A 158 15.21 17.78 21.11
N GLU A 159 14.65 18.99 21.03
CA GLU A 159 15.41 20.20 20.68
C GLU A 159 16.47 20.51 21.74
N LYS A 160 16.10 20.46 23.02
CA LYS A 160 17.05 20.64 24.12
C LYS A 160 18.12 19.55 24.12
N ALA A 161 17.72 18.29 24.02
CA ALA A 161 18.66 17.17 24.02
C ALA A 161 19.68 17.26 22.87
N ILE A 162 19.24 17.67 21.68
CA ILE A 162 20.13 17.89 20.53
C ILE A 162 21.07 19.07 20.78
N LYS A 163 20.58 20.17 21.36
CA LYS A 163 21.39 21.35 21.64
C LYS A 163 22.48 21.08 22.69
N ASP A 164 22.16 20.25 23.68
CA ASP A 164 23.05 19.94 24.80
C ASP A 164 24.01 18.77 24.50
N ALA A 165 23.86 18.08 23.36
CA ALA A 165 24.67 16.94 22.96
C ALA A 165 26.10 17.32 22.53
N ASP A 166 27.06 16.38 22.71
CA ASP A 166 28.46 16.57 22.31
C ASP A 166 28.62 16.73 20.78
N PHE A 167 27.84 15.98 20.01
CA PHE A 167 27.87 15.94 18.55
C PHE A 167 26.46 16.09 17.99
N VAL A 168 26.36 16.76 16.83
CA VAL A 168 25.12 16.93 16.08
C VAL A 168 25.36 16.64 14.61
N VAL A 169 24.55 15.77 14.03
CA VAL A 169 24.49 15.58 12.58
C VAL A 169 23.15 16.02 12.02
N ASN A 170 23.17 16.52 10.79
CA ASN A 170 21.98 16.86 10.02
C ASN A 170 22.09 16.13 8.67
N GLY A 171 20.96 15.73 8.11
CA GLY A 171 20.98 15.14 6.79
C GLY A 171 19.60 15.04 6.15
N GLU A 172 19.63 14.68 4.87
CA GLU A 172 18.46 14.45 4.05
C GLU A 172 18.65 13.13 3.31
N ILE A 173 17.59 12.33 3.25
CA ILE A 173 17.56 11.11 2.44
C ILE A 173 16.21 11.01 1.75
N SER A 174 16.19 10.38 0.58
CA SER A 174 14.94 10.03 -0.08
C SER A 174 14.93 8.56 -0.46
N CYS A 175 13.73 7.98 -0.49
CA CYS A 175 13.51 6.66 -1.07
C CYS A 175 12.33 6.71 -2.02
N GLY A 176 12.50 6.11 -3.19
CA GLY A 176 11.46 6.07 -4.22
C GLY A 176 10.31 5.14 -3.83
N GLY A 177 9.21 5.29 -4.56
CA GLY A 177 8.06 4.40 -4.50
C GLY A 177 8.33 3.02 -5.10
N GLN A 178 7.30 2.18 -5.10
CA GLN A 178 7.37 0.80 -5.60
C GLN A 178 6.00 0.34 -6.10
N ASP A 179 5.96 -0.21 -7.32
CA ASP A 179 4.78 -0.89 -7.85
C ASP A 179 4.66 -2.31 -7.28
N HIS A 180 3.45 -2.75 -6.95
CA HIS A 180 3.20 -4.07 -6.35
C HIS A 180 3.52 -5.23 -7.28
N PHE A 181 3.30 -5.03 -8.58
CA PHE A 181 3.54 -6.01 -9.62
C PHE A 181 2.95 -7.40 -9.31
N TYR A 182 1.77 -7.44 -8.68
CA TYR A 182 0.98 -8.67 -8.58
C TYR A 182 0.73 -9.23 -9.99
N LEU A 183 0.91 -10.55 -10.18
CA LEU A 183 0.92 -11.14 -11.51
C LEU A 183 -0.46 -11.10 -12.19
N GLU A 184 -1.53 -11.30 -11.42
CA GLU A 184 -2.90 -11.01 -11.86
C GLU A 184 -3.19 -9.52 -11.60
N SER A 185 -3.41 -8.73 -12.66
CA SER A 185 -3.81 -7.32 -12.54
C SER A 185 -5.13 -7.14 -11.78
N GLN A 186 -5.55 -5.90 -11.55
CA GLN A 186 -6.89 -5.64 -11.04
C GLN A 186 -7.95 -6.19 -11.99
N ILE A 187 -8.91 -6.91 -11.43
CA ILE A 187 -10.02 -7.47 -12.16
C ILE A 187 -11.28 -7.55 -11.28
N ALA A 188 -12.42 -7.24 -11.89
CA ALA A 188 -13.73 -7.54 -11.33
C ALA A 188 -14.70 -8.04 -12.42
N LEU A 189 -15.56 -8.97 -12.04
CA LEU A 189 -16.72 -9.40 -12.82
C LEU A 189 -17.97 -9.09 -12.00
N ALA A 190 -18.76 -8.12 -12.46
CA ALA A 190 -20.01 -7.70 -11.85
C ALA A 190 -21.20 -8.32 -12.60
N ILE A 191 -22.15 -8.91 -11.88
CA ILE A 191 -23.30 -9.65 -12.41
C ILE A 191 -24.57 -9.05 -11.79
N PRO A 192 -25.44 -8.39 -12.57
CA PRO A 192 -26.68 -7.83 -12.06
C PRO A 192 -27.66 -8.95 -11.69
N GLY A 193 -28.31 -8.81 -10.54
CA GLY A 193 -29.34 -9.71 -10.02
C GLY A 193 -30.76 -9.17 -10.18
N GLU A 194 -31.67 -9.63 -9.31
CA GLU A 194 -33.05 -9.15 -9.25
C GLU A 194 -33.11 -7.74 -8.65
N GLY A 195 -33.81 -6.81 -9.31
CA GLY A 195 -33.91 -5.44 -8.81
C GLY A 195 -32.55 -4.73 -8.71
N PRO A 196 -32.18 -4.18 -7.53
CA PRO A 196 -30.91 -3.49 -7.32
C PRO A 196 -29.72 -4.44 -7.10
N ASP A 197 -29.98 -5.74 -6.91
CA ASP A 197 -28.96 -6.70 -6.49
C ASP A 197 -27.80 -6.78 -7.47
N ILE A 198 -26.59 -6.94 -6.94
CA ILE A 198 -25.38 -7.17 -7.73
C ILE A 198 -24.40 -8.10 -7.02
N LEU A 199 -23.93 -9.11 -7.75
CA LEU A 199 -22.86 -10.00 -7.34
C LEU A 199 -21.55 -9.58 -8.02
N ILE A 200 -20.47 -9.51 -7.25
CA ILE A 200 -19.17 -9.06 -7.74
C ILE A 200 -18.12 -10.10 -7.36
N TYR A 201 -17.52 -10.72 -8.37
CA TYR A 201 -16.25 -11.41 -8.20
C TYR A 201 -15.14 -10.37 -8.30
N SER A 202 -14.44 -10.09 -7.20
CA SER A 202 -13.40 -9.04 -7.16
C SER A 202 -12.06 -9.60 -6.72
N SER A 203 -10.99 -9.25 -7.43
CA SER A 203 -9.64 -9.53 -6.96
C SER A 203 -9.28 -8.49 -5.91
N THR A 204 -9.71 -8.71 -4.66
CA THR A 204 -9.58 -7.76 -3.55
C THR A 204 -9.16 -8.43 -2.23
N GLN A 205 -8.37 -7.72 -1.43
CA GLN A 205 -8.07 -8.07 -0.04
C GLN A 205 -9.17 -7.62 0.93
N HIS A 206 -10.05 -6.72 0.50
CA HIS A 206 -11.03 -6.08 1.37
C HIS A 206 -12.42 -6.06 0.71
N PRO A 207 -13.12 -7.21 0.66
CA PRO A 207 -14.42 -7.31 0.01
C PRO A 207 -15.48 -6.36 0.60
N THR A 208 -15.41 -6.07 1.91
CA THR A 208 -16.28 -5.08 2.57
C THR A 208 -16.09 -3.67 2.02
N GLU A 209 -14.86 -3.25 1.72
CA GLU A 209 -14.60 -1.92 1.15
C GLU A 209 -15.16 -1.81 -0.27
N VAL A 210 -14.96 -2.85 -1.09
CA VAL A 210 -15.56 -2.92 -2.43
C VAL A 210 -17.09 -2.86 -2.33
N GLN A 211 -17.69 -3.59 -1.39
CA GLN A 211 -19.14 -3.58 -1.15
C GLN A 211 -19.65 -2.17 -0.82
N HIS A 212 -19.00 -1.50 0.14
CA HIS A 212 -19.36 -0.15 0.56
C HIS A 212 -19.22 0.85 -0.58
N GLY A 213 -18.07 0.87 -1.27
CA GLY A 213 -17.81 1.75 -2.40
C GLY A 213 -18.82 1.56 -3.53
N VAL A 214 -19.11 0.30 -3.90
CA VAL A 214 -20.10 -0.02 -4.94
C VAL A 214 -21.51 0.43 -4.52
N SER A 215 -21.94 0.15 -3.29
CA SER A 215 -23.26 0.60 -2.81
C SER A 215 -23.39 2.13 -2.89
N ARG A 216 -22.31 2.85 -2.58
CA ARG A 216 -22.28 4.31 -2.55
C ARG A 216 -22.38 4.91 -3.94
N VAL A 217 -21.62 4.39 -4.92
CA VAL A 217 -21.67 4.90 -6.30
C VAL A 217 -22.97 4.51 -7.02
N LEU A 218 -23.55 3.34 -6.71
CA LEU A 218 -24.83 2.90 -7.27
C LEU A 218 -26.04 3.55 -6.60
N GLY A 219 -25.88 4.12 -5.40
CA GLY A 219 -27.00 4.66 -4.63
C GLY A 219 -27.98 3.57 -4.16
N ILE A 220 -27.47 2.36 -3.90
CA ILE A 220 -28.23 1.20 -3.39
C ILE A 220 -27.76 0.83 -1.99
N ASN A 221 -28.45 -0.10 -1.33
CA ASN A 221 -28.07 -0.50 0.02
C ASN A 221 -26.92 -1.51 -0.01
N GLN A 222 -26.16 -1.59 1.08
CA GLN A 222 -25.03 -2.53 1.20
C GLN A 222 -25.47 -4.00 1.11
N ASN A 223 -26.67 -4.34 1.58
CA ASN A 223 -27.21 -5.70 1.50
C ASN A 223 -27.64 -6.10 0.09
N ASP A 224 -27.75 -5.14 -0.84
CA ASP A 224 -28.02 -5.40 -2.26
C ASP A 224 -26.72 -5.74 -3.01
N VAL A 225 -25.55 -5.60 -2.37
CA VAL A 225 -24.22 -5.84 -2.95
C VAL A 225 -23.56 -7.04 -2.28
N THR A 226 -23.23 -8.06 -3.07
CA THR A 226 -22.44 -9.23 -2.61
C THR A 226 -21.08 -9.23 -3.29
N VAL A 227 -19.99 -9.36 -2.52
CA VAL A 227 -18.63 -9.45 -3.04
C VAL A 227 -18.02 -10.79 -2.68
N GLU A 228 -17.56 -11.54 -3.68
CA GLU A 228 -16.94 -12.85 -3.52
C GLU A 228 -15.46 -12.83 -3.95
N VAL A 229 -14.62 -13.42 -3.11
CA VAL A 229 -13.18 -13.56 -3.35
C VAL A 229 -12.76 -15.00 -3.08
N ARG A 230 -12.35 -15.74 -4.12
CA ARG A 230 -11.82 -17.10 -3.95
C ARG A 230 -10.31 -17.11 -3.71
N ARG A 231 -9.57 -16.35 -4.51
CA ARG A 231 -8.11 -16.21 -4.50
C ARG A 231 -7.70 -14.99 -5.33
N MET A 232 -6.43 -14.57 -5.21
CA MET A 232 -5.83 -13.50 -6.00
C MET A 232 -4.44 -13.93 -6.49
N GLY A 233 -4.05 -13.53 -7.70
CA GLY A 233 -2.72 -13.76 -8.28
C GLY A 233 -1.68 -12.77 -7.75
N GLY A 234 -1.61 -12.61 -6.44
CA GLY A 234 -0.86 -11.57 -5.75
C GLY A 234 -1.70 -10.31 -5.47
N ALA A 235 -1.31 -9.56 -4.44
CA ALA A 235 -2.00 -8.34 -4.00
C ALA A 235 -1.05 -7.35 -3.30
N PHE A 236 -0.38 -7.80 -2.24
CA PHE A 236 0.70 -7.07 -1.55
C PHE A 236 0.32 -5.69 -0.96
N GLY A 237 -0.97 -5.44 -0.70
CA GLY A 237 -1.53 -4.16 -0.25
C GLY A 237 -2.23 -3.39 -1.38
N GLY A 238 -1.81 -3.56 -2.63
CA GLY A 238 -2.36 -2.81 -3.77
C GLY A 238 -3.80 -3.21 -4.15
N LYS A 239 -4.35 -4.25 -3.52
CA LYS A 239 -5.76 -4.66 -3.66
C LYS A 239 -6.53 -4.49 -2.35
N GLU A 240 -6.03 -3.68 -1.42
CA GLU A 240 -6.71 -3.37 -0.14
C GLU A 240 -7.79 -2.31 -0.30
N SER A 241 -7.53 -1.23 -1.03
CA SER A 241 -8.53 -0.19 -1.35
C SER A 241 -8.72 0.00 -2.86
N GLN A 242 -7.64 -0.07 -3.63
CA GLN A 242 -7.64 0.28 -5.06
C GLN A 242 -8.51 -0.64 -5.94
N SER A 243 -8.80 -1.86 -5.49
CA SER A 243 -9.75 -2.76 -6.16
C SER A 243 -11.17 -2.19 -6.25
N THR A 244 -11.53 -1.24 -5.36
CA THR A 244 -12.83 -0.58 -5.35
C THR A 244 -13.06 0.23 -6.62
N ILE A 245 -12.03 0.83 -7.22
CA ILE A 245 -12.11 1.52 -8.53
C ILE A 245 -12.67 0.55 -9.58
N VAL A 246 -12.07 -0.65 -9.66
CA VAL A 246 -12.41 -1.66 -10.67
C VAL A 246 -13.78 -2.31 -10.40
N GLY A 247 -14.07 -2.62 -9.14
CA GLY A 247 -15.38 -3.13 -8.73
C GLY A 247 -16.51 -2.13 -9.00
N ALA A 248 -16.31 -0.86 -8.69
CA ALA A 248 -17.28 0.22 -8.90
C ALA A 248 -17.55 0.48 -10.39
N ILE A 249 -16.52 0.59 -11.24
CA ILE A 249 -16.70 0.79 -12.69
C ILE A 249 -17.44 -0.39 -13.32
N ALA A 250 -17.02 -1.64 -13.02
CA ALA A 250 -17.70 -2.83 -13.52
C ALA A 250 -19.17 -2.85 -13.11
N SER A 251 -19.46 -2.48 -11.86
CA SER A 251 -20.81 -2.45 -11.30
C SER A 251 -21.68 -1.37 -11.92
N LEU A 252 -21.17 -0.15 -12.13
CA LEU A 252 -21.87 0.95 -12.81
C LEU A 252 -22.26 0.56 -14.24
N LEU A 253 -21.34 -0.06 -14.99
CA LEU A 253 -21.60 -0.55 -16.33
C LEU A 253 -22.62 -1.70 -16.32
N ALA A 254 -22.48 -2.67 -15.42
CA ALA A 254 -23.42 -3.79 -15.28
C ALA A 254 -24.83 -3.31 -14.93
N TYR A 255 -24.92 -2.31 -14.05
CA TYR A 255 -26.18 -1.67 -13.69
C TYR A 255 -26.81 -0.94 -14.88
N LYS A 256 -26.02 -0.19 -15.65
CA LYS A 256 -26.50 0.57 -16.82
C LYS A 256 -26.95 -0.31 -17.98
N CYS A 257 -26.19 -1.35 -18.33
CA CYS A 257 -26.53 -2.24 -19.46
C CYS A 257 -27.39 -3.45 -19.08
N ARG A 258 -27.57 -3.73 -17.78
CA ARG A 258 -28.27 -4.90 -17.24
C ARG A 258 -27.72 -6.23 -17.76
N LYS A 259 -26.40 -6.29 -17.95
CA LYS A 259 -25.64 -7.49 -18.36
C LYS A 259 -24.43 -7.71 -17.46
N PRO A 260 -23.88 -8.94 -17.39
CA PRO A 260 -22.60 -9.16 -16.72
C PRO A 260 -21.49 -8.32 -17.35
N VAL A 261 -20.60 -7.75 -16.54
CA VAL A 261 -19.49 -6.89 -17.01
C VAL A 261 -18.18 -7.31 -16.35
N LYS A 262 -17.18 -7.59 -17.19
CA LYS A 262 -15.82 -7.92 -16.77
C LYS A 262 -14.87 -6.78 -17.10
N LEU A 263 -14.30 -6.15 -16.07
CA LEU A 263 -13.23 -5.17 -16.20
C LEU A 263 -11.92 -5.80 -15.72
N ARG A 264 -10.98 -6.00 -16.64
CA ARG A 264 -9.62 -6.45 -16.38
C ARG A 264 -8.66 -5.39 -16.88
N LEU A 265 -7.88 -4.81 -15.97
CA LEU A 265 -6.89 -3.81 -16.37
C LEU A 265 -5.74 -4.47 -17.11
N ARG A 266 -5.28 -3.85 -18.19
CA ARG A 266 -3.98 -4.17 -18.78
C ARG A 266 -2.88 -3.74 -17.81
N ARG A 267 -1.69 -4.34 -17.94
CA ARG A 267 -0.58 -4.05 -17.02
C ARG A 267 -0.21 -2.56 -17.01
N ASP A 268 -0.18 -1.90 -18.17
CA ASP A 268 0.13 -0.48 -18.27
C ASP A 268 -0.95 0.42 -17.66
N GLU A 269 -2.23 0.06 -17.84
CA GLU A 269 -3.36 0.74 -17.20
C GLU A 269 -3.31 0.58 -15.67
N ASP A 270 -3.10 -0.64 -15.19
CA ASP A 270 -2.97 -0.96 -13.77
C ASP A 270 -1.81 -0.18 -13.13
N MET A 271 -0.64 -0.18 -13.80
CA MET A 271 0.54 0.54 -13.34
C MET A 271 0.35 2.07 -13.31
N THR A 272 -0.61 2.61 -14.06
CA THR A 272 -0.83 4.07 -14.16
C THR A 272 -2.02 4.53 -13.32
N ALA A 273 -3.08 3.72 -13.24
CA ALA A 273 -4.34 4.09 -12.60
C ALA A 273 -4.44 3.69 -11.12
N THR A 274 -3.62 2.75 -10.64
CA THR A 274 -3.69 2.25 -9.25
C THR A 274 -2.53 2.74 -8.41
N GLY A 275 -2.79 2.95 -7.12
CA GLY A 275 -1.80 3.39 -6.16
C GLY A 275 -0.61 2.47 -5.96
N LYS A 276 0.49 3.04 -5.45
CA LYS A 276 1.80 2.40 -5.24
C LYS A 276 2.24 2.53 -3.78
N ARG A 277 3.43 2.01 -3.46
CA ARG A 277 4.13 2.39 -2.20
C ARG A 277 4.47 3.88 -2.23
N HIS A 278 4.23 4.55 -1.10
CA HIS A 278 4.69 5.92 -0.85
C HIS A 278 6.21 6.08 -0.96
N ASP A 279 6.63 6.98 -1.84
CA ASP A 279 7.92 7.67 -1.78
C ASP A 279 8.01 8.48 -0.49
N PHE A 280 9.21 8.58 0.08
CA PHE A 280 9.49 9.45 1.23
C PHE A 280 10.71 10.33 0.97
N LEU A 281 10.61 11.57 1.47
CA LEU A 281 11.71 12.49 1.71
C LEU A 281 11.85 12.68 3.22
N PHE A 282 13.05 12.45 3.74
CA PHE A 282 13.35 12.58 5.15
C PHE A 282 14.34 13.72 5.38
N LYS A 283 14.07 14.54 6.38
CA LYS A 283 15.04 15.50 6.93
C LYS A 283 15.22 15.18 8.39
N TYR A 284 16.47 15.09 8.85
CA TYR A 284 16.76 14.73 10.23
C TYR A 284 17.83 15.61 10.85
N LYS A 285 17.74 15.72 12.17
CA LYS A 285 18.74 16.32 13.06
C LYS A 285 18.85 15.45 14.30
N VAL A 286 20.07 15.01 14.62
CA VAL A 286 20.31 14.04 15.69
C VAL A 286 21.48 14.49 16.55
N GLY A 287 21.27 14.51 17.86
CA GLY A 287 22.27 14.78 18.89
C GLY A 287 22.68 13.48 19.58
N PHE A 288 23.98 13.28 19.75
CA PHE A 288 24.57 12.08 20.32
C PHE A 288 25.92 12.38 20.98
N ASN A 289 26.39 11.47 21.82
CA ASN A 289 27.67 11.64 22.51
C ASN A 289 28.82 10.83 21.87
N SER A 290 30.03 10.99 22.41
CA SER A 290 31.25 10.32 21.93
C SER A 290 31.21 8.79 21.90
N THR A 291 30.23 8.15 22.56
CA THR A 291 30.04 6.69 22.51
C THR A 291 29.15 6.22 21.36
N GLY A 292 28.49 7.16 20.66
CA GLY A 292 27.47 6.88 19.65
C GLY A 292 26.05 6.74 20.20
N LYS A 293 25.85 6.98 21.50
CA LYS A 293 24.53 6.94 22.12
C LYS A 293 23.72 8.17 21.72
N ILE A 294 22.52 7.94 21.17
CA ILE A 294 21.59 8.99 20.76
C ILE A 294 20.94 9.60 22.00
N GLU A 295 20.90 10.92 22.04
CA GLU A 295 20.32 11.71 23.13
C GLU A 295 19.05 12.42 22.68
N GLY A 296 18.99 12.87 21.42
CA GLY A 296 17.77 13.44 20.85
C GLY A 296 17.72 13.28 19.33
N ALA A 297 16.51 13.08 18.79
CA ALA A 297 16.29 12.97 17.35
C ALA A 297 15.04 13.73 16.89
N ILE A 298 15.19 14.56 15.86
CA ILE A 298 14.09 15.14 15.10
C ILE A 298 14.13 14.54 13.71
N ILE A 299 13.02 13.94 13.27
CA ILE A 299 12.89 13.33 11.94
C ILE A 299 11.58 13.80 11.31
N ASP A 300 11.70 14.55 10.22
CA ASP A 300 10.60 14.81 9.30
C ASP A 300 10.50 13.70 8.27
N MET A 301 9.30 13.17 8.07
CA MET A 301 8.98 12.08 7.15
C MET A 301 7.91 12.55 6.18
N ALA A 302 8.31 13.22 5.10
CA ALA A 302 7.38 13.70 4.09
C ALA A 302 7.12 12.61 3.05
N ALA A 303 5.87 12.20 2.92
CA ALA A 303 5.46 11.12 2.02
C ALA A 303 4.64 11.67 0.86
N ARG A 304 4.83 11.11 -0.33
CA ARG A 304 3.93 11.37 -1.47
C ARG A 304 2.61 10.65 -1.23
N SER A 305 1.56 11.36 -0.84
CA SER A 305 0.21 10.78 -0.74
C SER A 305 -0.45 10.60 -2.10
N GLY A 306 -0.13 11.47 -3.08
CA GLY A 306 -0.85 11.54 -4.35
C GLY A 306 -1.99 12.56 -4.31
N ASN A 307 -2.99 12.40 -5.17
CA ASN A 307 -4.09 13.37 -5.31
C ASN A 307 -5.04 13.36 -4.10
N VAL A 308 -5.27 12.19 -3.51
CA VAL A 308 -6.12 11.98 -2.33
C VAL A 308 -5.40 11.16 -1.26
N ALA A 309 -6.02 11.03 -0.08
CA ALA A 309 -5.37 10.41 1.07
C ALA A 309 -5.28 8.88 1.00
N ASP A 310 -6.30 8.18 0.48
CA ASP A 310 -6.41 6.71 0.55
C ASP A 310 -6.00 6.20 1.96
N LEU A 311 -5.02 5.30 2.06
CA LEU A 311 -4.48 4.73 3.30
C LEU A 311 -3.23 5.47 3.81
N SER A 312 -2.90 6.65 3.28
CA SER A 312 -1.70 7.42 3.65
C SER A 312 -1.61 7.69 5.14
N ALA A 313 -2.74 7.92 5.82
CA ALA A 313 -2.78 8.11 7.27
C ALA A 313 -2.24 6.89 8.05
N GLY A 314 -2.64 5.69 7.63
CA GLY A 314 -2.14 4.45 8.21
C GLY A 314 -0.65 4.24 7.90
N VAL A 315 -0.23 4.50 6.66
CA VAL A 315 1.16 4.32 6.21
C VAL A 315 2.11 5.25 6.96
N ILE A 316 1.80 6.55 7.03
CA ILE A 316 2.62 7.54 7.72
C ILE A 316 2.61 7.28 9.23
N GLY A 317 1.44 6.98 9.81
CA GLY A 317 1.34 6.62 11.22
C GLY A 317 2.23 5.43 11.57
N ARG A 318 2.28 4.41 10.70
CA ARG A 318 3.18 3.27 10.89
C ARG A 318 4.64 3.63 10.66
N ALA A 319 4.99 4.48 9.70
CA ALA A 319 6.36 4.97 9.52
C ALA A 319 6.86 5.69 10.79
N LEU A 320 6.03 6.55 11.40
CA LEU A 320 6.34 7.23 12.66
C LEU A 320 6.58 6.24 13.81
N CYS A 321 5.74 5.21 13.97
CA CYS A 321 5.92 4.17 14.99
C CYS A 321 7.13 3.25 14.76
N HIS A 322 7.82 3.36 13.62
CA HIS A 322 9.01 2.56 13.28
C HIS A 322 10.23 3.43 12.97
N GLY A 323 10.15 4.75 13.19
CA GLY A 323 11.28 5.67 13.09
C GLY A 323 12.34 5.47 14.17
N ASP A 324 12.03 4.66 15.18
CA ASP A 324 12.94 4.19 16.22
C ASP A 324 13.62 2.86 15.85
N ASN A 325 13.00 2.04 14.98
CA ASN A 325 13.38 0.65 14.73
C ASN A 325 13.71 -0.08 16.05
N ALA A 326 14.90 -0.66 16.20
CA ALA A 326 15.29 -1.40 17.39
C ALA A 326 16.00 -0.53 18.45
N TYR A 327 15.98 0.80 18.28
CA TYR A 327 16.80 1.72 19.05
C TYR A 327 15.97 2.51 20.07
N PHE A 328 16.41 2.54 21.32
CA PHE A 328 15.86 3.42 22.33
C PHE A 328 16.41 4.84 22.14
N ILE A 329 15.50 5.77 21.86
CA ILE A 329 15.81 7.19 21.70
C ILE A 329 15.04 7.95 22.78
N PRO A 330 15.72 8.54 23.80
CA PRO A 330 15.04 9.08 24.97
C PRO A 330 14.23 10.36 24.68
N HIS A 331 14.66 11.13 23.67
CA HIS A 331 14.01 12.37 23.27
C HIS A 331 13.77 12.39 21.76
N THR A 332 12.50 12.39 21.34
CA THR A 332 12.13 12.28 19.92
C THR A 332 11.07 13.28 19.54
N LEU A 333 11.19 13.83 18.34
CA LEU A 333 10.11 14.50 17.63
C LEU A 333 10.07 13.98 16.19
N PHE A 334 9.14 13.07 15.92
CA PHE A 334 8.90 12.52 14.59
C PHE A 334 7.66 13.17 13.99
N ARG A 335 7.77 13.70 12.77
CA ARG A 335 6.69 14.42 12.09
C ARG A 335 6.42 13.79 10.73
N GLY A 336 5.16 13.49 10.45
CA GLY A 336 4.73 12.94 9.17
C GLY A 336 4.08 14.01 8.32
N TRP A 337 4.46 14.13 7.06
CA TRP A 337 3.89 15.13 6.14
C TRP A 337 3.23 14.44 4.94
N PRO A 338 1.89 14.37 4.88
CA PRO A 338 1.17 13.69 3.81
C PRO A 338 1.01 14.59 2.58
N CYS A 339 2.09 14.79 1.82
CA CYS A 339 2.17 15.72 0.71
C CYS A 339 1.19 15.34 -0.41
N LYS A 340 0.23 16.23 -0.68
CA LYS A 340 -0.71 16.12 -1.82
C LYS A 340 0.02 16.53 -3.10
N THR A 341 0.02 15.65 -4.08
CA THR A 341 0.69 15.85 -5.38
C THR A 341 -0.23 15.40 -6.51
N ASN A 342 -0.02 15.91 -7.71
CA ASN A 342 -0.76 15.53 -8.92
C ASN A 342 -0.25 14.22 -9.53
N THR A 343 -0.26 13.16 -8.71
CA THR A 343 0.04 11.77 -9.04
C THR A 343 -1.06 10.89 -8.48
N VAL A 344 -1.19 9.66 -8.97
CA VAL A 344 -2.12 8.68 -8.39
C VAL A 344 -1.95 8.59 -6.87
N SER A 345 -3.05 8.42 -6.14
CA SER A 345 -3.00 8.19 -4.69
C SER A 345 -2.13 6.98 -4.39
N ASN A 346 -1.15 7.13 -3.51
CA ASN A 346 -0.39 6.00 -3.02
C ASN A 346 -1.20 5.26 -1.95
N THR A 347 -0.95 3.95 -1.84
CA THR A 347 -1.76 3.04 -1.04
C THR A 347 -0.90 2.09 -0.20
N ALA A 348 -1.54 1.10 0.42
CA ALA A 348 -0.87 0.03 1.13
C ALA A 348 0.14 -0.71 0.23
N PHE A 349 1.35 -0.92 0.73
CA PHE A 349 2.28 -1.93 0.21
C PHE A 349 2.83 -2.69 1.41
N ARG A 350 3.02 -4.02 1.32
CA ARG A 350 3.70 -4.85 2.33
C ARG A 350 4.79 -4.11 3.13
N GLY A 351 4.60 -4.06 4.44
CA GLY A 351 5.38 -3.28 5.41
C GLY A 351 4.69 -1.98 5.84
N PHE A 352 3.90 -1.37 4.94
CA PHE A 352 2.93 -0.31 5.22
C PHE A 352 3.56 0.92 5.90
N GLY A 353 4.66 1.44 5.35
CA GLY A 353 5.38 2.60 5.91
C GLY A 353 6.54 2.25 6.85
N SER A 354 6.49 1.10 7.52
CA SER A 354 7.59 0.66 8.39
C SER A 354 8.93 0.54 7.64
N PRO A 355 9.01 0.00 6.40
CA PRO A 355 10.29 -0.06 5.68
C PRO A 355 10.91 1.33 5.48
N GLN A 356 10.09 2.33 5.16
CA GLN A 356 10.56 3.71 4.97
C GLN A 356 11.00 4.34 6.30
N GLY A 357 10.22 4.19 7.37
CA GLY A 357 10.61 4.67 8.71
C GLY A 357 11.92 4.05 9.22
N MET A 358 12.08 2.73 9.05
CA MET A 358 13.30 2.02 9.45
C MET A 358 14.52 2.42 8.59
N LEU A 359 14.32 2.66 7.29
CA LEU A 359 15.41 3.14 6.41
C LEU A 359 16.01 4.46 6.91
N ALA A 360 15.17 5.38 7.38
CA ALA A 360 15.63 6.66 7.91
C ALA A 360 16.55 6.48 9.12
N ILE A 361 16.12 5.72 10.12
CA ILE A 361 16.93 5.51 11.33
C ILE A 361 18.18 4.65 11.07
N GLU A 362 18.13 3.65 10.20
CA GLU A 362 19.35 2.91 9.81
C GLU A 362 20.37 3.81 9.10
N THR A 363 19.91 4.74 8.26
CA THR A 363 20.81 5.69 7.60
C THR A 363 21.43 6.66 8.60
N ILE A 364 20.65 7.12 9.58
CA ILE A 364 21.13 7.94 10.70
C ILE A 364 22.22 7.18 11.47
N ILE A 365 21.97 5.91 11.83
CA ILE A 365 22.92 5.07 12.56
C ILE A 365 24.25 4.92 11.80
N GLU A 366 24.19 4.75 10.48
CA GLU A 366 25.41 4.72 9.64
C GLU A 366 26.10 6.09 9.57
N HIS A 367 25.36 7.19 9.50
CA HIS A 367 25.93 8.54 9.55
C HIS A 367 26.69 8.79 10.86
N LEU A 368 26.11 8.42 12.01
CA LEU A 368 26.76 8.50 13.32
C LEU A 368 28.05 7.67 13.35
N ALA A 369 28.04 6.47 12.76
CA ALA A 369 29.20 5.60 12.69
C ALA A 369 30.35 6.23 11.89
N VAL A 370 30.03 6.86 10.76
CA VAL A 370 31.02 7.57 9.93
C VAL A 370 31.60 8.78 10.67
N GLU A 371 30.74 9.59 11.30
CA GLU A 371 31.17 10.79 12.04
C GLU A 371 32.14 10.44 13.18
N LEU A 372 31.82 9.41 13.96
CA LEU A 372 32.67 8.94 15.06
C LEU A 372 33.83 8.04 14.61
N LYS A 373 33.88 7.66 13.32
CA LYS A 373 34.82 6.66 12.78
C LYS A 373 34.77 5.35 13.57
N MET A 374 33.56 4.91 13.92
CA MET A 374 33.31 3.70 14.71
C MET A 374 32.61 2.64 13.86
N PRO A 375 32.78 1.34 14.17
CA PRO A 375 31.96 0.29 13.56
C PRO A 375 30.47 0.54 13.83
N VAL A 376 29.63 0.42 12.80
CA VAL A 376 28.19 0.65 12.90
C VAL A 376 27.51 -0.27 13.93
N GLU A 377 28.02 -1.49 14.09
CA GLU A 377 27.53 -2.44 15.08
C GLU A 377 27.70 -1.93 16.51
N LYS A 378 28.76 -1.15 16.77
CA LYS A 378 28.96 -0.52 18.07
C LYS A 378 27.93 0.59 18.32
N ILE A 379 27.63 1.40 17.31
CA ILE A 379 26.58 2.43 17.38
C ILE A 379 25.21 1.77 17.64
N ARG A 380 24.90 0.67 16.94
CA ARG A 380 23.68 -0.11 17.18
C ARG A 380 23.63 -0.63 18.63
N SER A 381 24.72 -1.24 19.11
CA SER A 381 24.76 -1.90 20.42
C SER A 381 24.51 -0.97 21.61
N VAL A 382 24.93 0.29 21.52
CA VAL A 382 24.75 1.25 22.62
C VAL A 382 23.35 1.86 22.65
N ASN A 383 22.58 1.66 21.58
CA ASN A 383 21.25 2.24 21.40
C ASN A 383 20.12 1.21 21.45
N TRP A 384 20.36 -0.10 21.67
CA TRP A 384 19.27 -1.07 21.77
C TRP A 384 18.21 -0.68 22.81
N TYR A 385 16.96 -1.01 22.53
CA TYR A 385 15.96 -1.15 23.60
C TYR A 385 16.48 -2.09 24.71
N GLY A 386 16.20 -1.77 25.96
CA GLY A 386 16.50 -2.67 27.09
C GLY A 386 15.35 -3.64 27.36
N THR A 387 15.54 -4.51 28.36
CA THR A 387 14.51 -5.43 28.87
C THR A 387 13.77 -4.81 30.06
N ASP A 388 14.52 -4.30 31.04
CA ASP A 388 14.00 -3.80 32.32
C ASP A 388 13.95 -2.26 32.38
N ASP A 389 14.89 -1.59 31.72
CA ASP A 389 14.95 -0.14 31.55
C ASP A 389 15.05 0.23 30.07
N LYS A 390 14.87 1.52 29.72
CA LYS A 390 15.02 2.01 28.34
C LYS A 390 14.21 1.19 27.31
N ASN A 391 12.98 0.86 27.67
CA ASN A 391 12.11 -0.07 26.94
C ASN A 391 10.76 0.55 26.54
N VAL A 392 10.55 1.86 26.76
CA VAL A 392 9.33 2.54 26.34
C VAL A 392 9.57 3.23 25.00
N THR A 393 8.76 2.89 24.01
CA THR A 393 8.81 3.48 22.67
C THR A 393 8.39 4.96 22.67
N PRO A 394 8.72 5.73 21.61
CA PRO A 394 8.27 7.12 21.47
C PRO A 394 6.75 7.33 21.58
N TYR A 395 5.96 6.31 21.30
CA TYR A 395 4.49 6.33 21.37
C TYR A 395 3.94 5.66 22.66
N GLY A 396 4.80 5.46 23.66
CA GLY A 396 4.39 5.05 25.01
C GLY A 396 4.15 3.55 25.21
N GLN A 397 4.35 2.72 24.19
CA GLN A 397 4.27 1.27 24.36
C GLN A 397 5.57 0.71 24.95
N THR A 398 5.47 -0.09 26.00
CA THR A 398 6.60 -0.86 26.54
C THR A 398 6.94 -2.03 25.62
N VAL A 399 8.22 -2.15 25.26
CA VAL A 399 8.82 -3.31 24.59
C VAL A 399 9.12 -4.34 25.67
N SER A 400 8.33 -5.41 25.71
CA SER A 400 8.61 -6.61 26.52
C SER A 400 9.35 -7.65 25.68
N ASP A 401 10.04 -8.59 26.33
CA ASP A 401 10.70 -9.74 25.71
C ASP A 401 11.65 -9.35 24.55
N ASN A 402 12.46 -8.30 24.77
CA ASN A 402 13.40 -7.86 23.76
C ASN A 402 14.57 -8.84 23.60
N ILE A 403 14.50 -9.67 22.56
CA ILE A 403 15.53 -10.65 22.17
C ILE A 403 16.47 -10.14 21.06
N MET A 404 16.43 -8.84 20.73
CA MET A 404 17.23 -8.29 19.62
C MET A 404 18.73 -8.53 19.77
N PRO A 405 19.37 -8.27 20.94
CA PRO A 405 20.81 -8.51 21.08
C PRO A 405 21.17 -9.99 20.84
N GLU A 406 20.36 -10.90 21.36
CA GLU A 406 20.58 -12.35 21.27
C GLU A 406 20.47 -12.86 19.82
N ILE A 407 19.46 -12.40 19.07
CA ILE A 407 19.28 -12.80 17.66
C ILE A 407 20.42 -12.25 16.80
N VAL A 408 20.83 -11.00 17.04
CA VAL A 408 21.92 -10.35 16.31
C VAL A 408 23.24 -11.08 16.55
N ASP A 409 23.56 -11.40 17.80
CA ASP A 409 24.79 -12.13 18.15
C ASP A 409 24.78 -13.56 17.59
N ARG A 410 23.64 -14.27 17.70
CA ARG A 410 23.50 -15.61 17.13
C ARG A 410 23.69 -15.58 15.61
N LEU A 411 23.01 -14.68 14.91
CA LEU A 411 23.13 -14.58 13.45
C LEU A 411 24.56 -14.24 13.03
N ALA A 412 25.21 -13.28 13.70
CA ALA A 412 26.59 -12.91 13.43
C ALA A 412 27.56 -14.09 13.59
N SER A 413 27.31 -14.95 14.58
CA SER A 413 28.07 -16.20 14.81
C SER A 413 27.79 -17.24 13.73
N GLU A 414 26.52 -17.54 13.44
CA GLU A 414 26.11 -18.56 12.47
C GLU A 414 26.61 -18.27 11.05
N VAL A 415 26.70 -16.99 10.67
CA VAL A 415 27.19 -16.58 9.34
C VAL A 415 28.67 -16.22 9.31
N ASP A 416 29.40 -16.39 10.43
CA ASP A 416 30.80 -15.97 10.63
C ASP A 416 31.07 -14.55 10.10
N LEU A 417 30.25 -13.61 10.57
CA LEU A 417 30.30 -12.21 10.13
C LEU A 417 31.71 -11.58 10.30
N PRO A 418 32.44 -11.80 11.43
CA PRO A 418 33.78 -11.24 11.60
C PRO A 418 34.79 -11.70 10.55
N SER A 419 34.82 -12.99 10.21
CA SER A 419 35.76 -13.50 9.20
C SER A 419 35.39 -13.00 7.80
N ARG A 420 34.09 -12.93 7.48
CA ARG A 420 33.62 -12.36 6.21
C ARG A 420 33.98 -10.89 6.06
N ARG A 421 33.90 -10.10 7.13
CA ARG A 421 34.33 -8.69 7.13
C ARG A 421 35.82 -8.57 6.82
N LYS A 422 36.68 -9.32 7.53
CA LYS A 422 38.13 -9.34 7.27
C LYS A 422 38.47 -9.74 5.83
N ALA A 423 37.75 -10.71 5.27
CA ALA A 423 37.93 -11.13 3.89
C ALA A 423 37.53 -10.02 2.89
N ILE A 424 36.45 -9.30 3.17
CA ILE A 424 36.00 -8.13 2.39
C ILE A 424 37.03 -7.00 2.46
N ASP A 425 37.56 -6.69 3.64
CA ASP A 425 38.56 -5.63 3.82
C ASP A 425 39.84 -5.94 3.03
N LYS A 426 40.31 -7.20 3.10
CA LYS A 426 41.46 -7.68 2.32
C LYS A 426 41.20 -7.58 0.81
N TYR A 427 39.99 -7.94 0.36
CA TYR A 427 39.59 -7.81 -1.04
C TYR A 427 39.58 -6.34 -1.48
N ASN A 428 38.94 -5.47 -0.70
CA ASN A 428 38.81 -4.05 -0.98
C ASN A 428 40.15 -3.30 -0.96
N ALA A 429 41.12 -3.73 -0.14
CA ALA A 429 42.46 -3.16 -0.11
C ALA A 429 43.29 -3.49 -1.36
N SER A 430 42.94 -4.55 -2.09
CA SER A 430 43.68 -5.04 -3.27
C SER A 430 42.97 -4.78 -4.61
N HIS A 431 41.73 -4.28 -4.59
CA HIS A 431 40.92 -4.03 -5.80
C HIS A 431 40.44 -2.59 -5.81
N GLU A 432 40.89 -1.79 -6.78
CA GLU A 432 40.52 -0.37 -6.86
C GLU A 432 39.09 -0.16 -7.40
N THR A 433 38.69 -0.93 -8.42
CA THR A 433 37.42 -0.72 -9.15
C THR A 433 36.23 -1.45 -8.53
N LEU A 434 36.39 -2.71 -8.17
CA LEU A 434 35.31 -3.53 -7.62
C LEU A 434 35.47 -3.61 -6.10
N LYS A 435 34.45 -3.16 -5.37
CA LYS A 435 34.40 -3.24 -3.91
C LYS A 435 33.28 -4.18 -3.47
N LYS A 436 33.44 -4.78 -2.30
CA LYS A 436 32.43 -5.61 -1.63
C LYS A 436 31.96 -4.91 -0.36
N GLY A 437 30.69 -5.10 -0.05
CA GLY A 437 30.06 -4.65 1.20
C GLY A 437 29.31 -5.80 1.86
N ILE A 438 29.14 -5.69 3.17
CA ILE A 438 28.28 -6.57 3.95
C ILE A 438 27.62 -5.73 5.04
N ALA A 439 26.34 -5.97 5.29
CA ALA A 439 25.57 -5.30 6.32
C ALA A 439 24.64 -6.31 6.99
N MET A 440 24.32 -6.02 8.25
CA MET A 440 23.31 -6.71 9.04
C MET A 440 22.44 -5.63 9.67
N MET A 441 21.13 -5.73 9.52
CA MET A 441 20.17 -4.73 10.00
C MET A 441 19.16 -5.38 10.94
N PRO A 442 18.94 -4.82 12.13
CA PRO A 442 17.91 -5.27 13.06
C PRO A 442 16.53 -4.83 12.56
N VAL A 443 15.47 -5.53 12.97
CA VAL A 443 14.09 -5.14 12.66
C VAL A 443 13.19 -5.37 13.87
N LYS A 444 12.65 -4.29 14.46
CA LYS A 444 11.47 -4.35 15.34
C LYS A 444 10.24 -3.98 14.51
N PHE A 445 9.26 -4.87 14.43
CA PHE A 445 8.04 -4.64 13.65
C PHE A 445 6.79 -4.83 14.50
N GLY A 446 5.98 -3.78 14.65
CA GLY A 446 4.73 -3.83 15.40
C GLY A 446 3.63 -4.60 14.65
N ILE A 447 3.02 -5.59 15.29
CA ILE A 447 1.93 -6.38 14.74
C ILE A 447 0.60 -5.86 15.31
N SER A 448 -0.39 -5.72 14.43
CA SER A 448 -1.78 -5.21 14.63
C SER A 448 -2.03 -3.98 13.75
N PHE A 449 -3.31 -3.72 13.45
CA PHE A 449 -3.74 -2.44 12.88
C PHE A 449 -3.65 -1.34 13.93
N ASN A 450 -3.19 -0.16 13.52
CA ASN A 450 -3.14 1.03 14.39
C ASN A 450 -4.55 1.51 14.79
N ALA A 451 -5.57 1.19 13.99
CA ALA A 451 -6.98 1.36 14.33
C ALA A 451 -7.46 0.11 15.10
N PRO A 452 -7.70 0.18 16.42
CA PRO A 452 -8.00 -0.99 17.23
C PRO A 452 -9.21 -1.79 16.73
N ALA A 453 -10.23 -1.09 16.22
CA ALA A 453 -11.43 -1.70 15.66
C ALA A 453 -11.16 -2.63 14.47
N LEU A 454 -10.07 -2.48 13.71
CA LEU A 454 -9.76 -3.40 12.62
C LEU A 454 -9.15 -4.73 13.09
N ASN A 455 -8.77 -4.84 14.37
CA ASN A 455 -8.24 -6.08 14.95
C ASN A 455 -9.39 -6.99 15.40
N GLN A 456 -10.27 -7.34 14.47
CA GLN A 456 -11.40 -8.24 14.67
C GLN A 456 -11.52 -9.22 13.48
N ALA A 457 -12.11 -10.38 13.72
CA ALA A 457 -12.34 -11.39 12.70
C ALA A 457 -13.61 -12.19 13.02
N GLY A 458 -14.32 -12.64 11.97
CA GLY A 458 -15.46 -13.54 12.06
C GLY A 458 -15.23 -14.80 11.23
N ALA A 459 -15.87 -15.90 11.60
CA ALA A 459 -15.88 -17.15 10.84
C ALA A 459 -17.26 -17.81 10.94
N LEU A 460 -17.66 -18.51 9.87
CA LEU A 460 -18.84 -19.35 9.82
C LEU A 460 -18.40 -20.78 9.50
N VAL A 461 -18.84 -21.74 10.31
CA VAL A 461 -18.48 -23.15 10.15
C VAL A 461 -19.75 -23.98 10.04
N HIS A 462 -19.83 -24.79 8.99
CA HIS A 462 -20.93 -25.72 8.78
C HIS A 462 -20.43 -27.16 8.88
N VAL A 463 -21.16 -27.98 9.64
CA VAL A 463 -20.94 -29.43 9.72
C VAL A 463 -22.12 -30.12 9.07
N TYR A 464 -21.85 -30.79 7.96
CA TYR A 464 -22.87 -31.51 7.21
C TYR A 464 -23.17 -32.87 7.85
N THR A 465 -24.29 -33.47 7.45
CA THR A 465 -24.77 -34.76 8.00
C THR A 465 -23.87 -35.95 7.65
N ASP A 466 -22.98 -35.80 6.67
CA ASP A 466 -21.94 -36.78 6.32
C ASP A 466 -20.64 -36.59 7.12
N GLY A 467 -20.58 -35.57 7.99
CA GLY A 467 -19.42 -35.23 8.81
C GLY A 467 -18.41 -34.30 8.15
N SER A 468 -18.62 -33.88 6.89
CA SER A 468 -17.77 -32.89 6.24
C SER A 468 -17.93 -31.50 6.84
N VAL A 469 -16.86 -30.70 6.79
CA VAL A 469 -16.80 -29.34 7.35
C VAL A 469 -16.51 -28.35 6.24
N HIS A 470 -17.32 -27.29 6.15
CA HIS A 470 -17.12 -26.15 5.25
C HIS A 470 -16.90 -24.87 6.05
#